data_AF-A0A3M1JC68-F1
#
_entry.id   AF-A0A3M1JC68-F1
#
_cell.length_a   1.000
_cell.length_b   1.000
_cell.length_c   1.000
_cell.angle_alpha   90.00
_cell.angle_beta   90.00
_cell.angle_gamma   90.00
#
_symmetry.space_group_name_H-M   'P 1'
#
loop_
_entity.id
_entity.type
_entity.pdbx_description
1 polymer ?
#
loop_
_entity_poly.entity_id
_entity_poly.type
_entity_poly.pdbx_seq_one_letter_code
_entity_poly.pdbx_strand_id
1 'polypeptide(L)'
;RGLDIQFGAEGVRVEKAFDEELLRQAHRAGLRWVYVGIESGTQRLLDMIEKGIDIATVEQFITLCRQVGVVPQLSFIVGLPGTTPEELQNEISFLKRYPMDSSSFVLLLGSPMEERPDDFGIRIEERQVLYQTRQGVVHAPRFYFTIQEGLSPVQADVLVEQAGPRRKMRPHLGEVHATLLAGTDFFQSEERPPEPAAGPDIALNVLAQQRAQAGGQVDGPWFLHMAGCLESQNRLEEAFTIAQAGLAAGSASADALRLHMATLLNSGGQSQDVLRLLPANGKKNAVAPPLRGERLRALFAQERWAEALRESKAMLSAGYEMRYIYYIQGLCYAELNRPAKALKSLEKAEQRDWLEPDINDAKARCLLALNRPADAEAEQAKARRKRRYLGE
;
A
#
# COMPACT_ATOMS: atom_id res chain seq x y z
N ARG A 1 39.02 -0.33 -34.62
CA ARG A 1 39.68 0.28 -33.44
C ARG A 1 39.42 -0.69 -32.29
N GLY A 2 40.45 -1.37 -31.76
CA GLY A 2 40.32 -2.39 -30.70
C GLY A 2 39.94 -1.78 -29.36
N LEU A 3 38.72 -1.26 -29.26
CA LEU A 3 38.15 -0.70 -28.03
C LEU A 3 37.53 -1.87 -27.25
N ASP A 4 37.97 -2.06 -26.00
CA ASP A 4 37.41 -3.03 -25.06
C ASP A 4 36.25 -2.36 -24.30
N ILE A 5 35.06 -2.38 -24.91
CA ILE A 5 33.86 -1.75 -24.36
C ILE A 5 32.88 -2.84 -23.97
N GLN A 6 32.38 -2.75 -22.74
CA GLN A 6 31.25 -3.53 -22.27
C GLN A 6 30.08 -2.59 -21.98
N PHE A 7 28.87 -3.04 -22.29
CA PHE A 7 27.67 -2.24 -22.08
C PHE A 7 26.45 -3.12 -21.79
N GLY A 8 25.41 -2.48 -21.25
CA GLY A 8 24.08 -3.04 -21.08
C GLY A 8 23.03 -2.25 -21.86
N ALA A 9 21.83 -2.82 -21.98
CA ALA A 9 20.69 -2.15 -22.58
C ALA A 9 19.48 -2.19 -21.65
N GLU A 10 18.85 -1.05 -21.42
CA GLU A 10 17.62 -0.90 -20.62
C GLU A 10 16.43 -0.53 -21.49
N GLY A 11 15.21 -0.77 -20.99
CA GLY A 11 13.98 -0.48 -21.71
C GLY A 11 13.80 -1.35 -22.96
N VAL A 12 14.41 -2.53 -22.98
CA VAL A 12 14.36 -3.42 -24.14
C VAL A 12 12.98 -4.05 -24.23
N ARG A 13 12.26 -3.78 -25.31
CA ARG A 13 11.06 -4.53 -25.70
C ARG A 13 11.50 -5.77 -26.47
N VAL A 14 11.04 -6.95 -26.07
CA VAL A 14 11.37 -8.20 -26.75
C VAL A 14 10.73 -8.22 -28.13
N GLU A 15 11.52 -8.55 -29.14
CA GLU A 15 11.10 -8.65 -30.53
C GLU A 15 11.47 -10.01 -31.11
N LYS A 16 10.70 -10.50 -32.08
CA LYS A 16 11.00 -11.76 -32.79
C LYS A 16 12.34 -11.74 -33.54
N ALA A 17 12.85 -10.54 -33.84
CA ALA A 17 14.14 -10.35 -34.49
C ALA A 17 15.34 -10.63 -33.56
N PHE A 18 15.11 -10.79 -32.25
CA PHE A 18 16.18 -11.11 -31.28
C PHE A 18 16.52 -12.60 -31.30
N ASP A 19 16.97 -13.06 -32.46
CA ASP A 19 17.44 -14.43 -32.66
C ASP A 19 18.86 -14.64 -32.09
N GLU A 20 19.29 -15.90 -32.13
CA GLU A 20 20.60 -16.30 -31.59
C GLU A 20 21.76 -15.58 -32.30
N GLU A 21 21.67 -15.38 -33.61
CA GLU A 21 22.74 -14.75 -34.38
C GLU A 21 22.91 -13.30 -33.96
N LEU A 22 21.81 -12.53 -33.88
CA LEU A 22 21.84 -11.14 -33.45
C LEU A 22 22.36 -11.01 -32.02
N LEU A 23 21.90 -11.86 -31.10
CA LEU A 23 22.39 -11.85 -29.72
C LEU A 23 23.88 -12.18 -29.64
N ARG A 24 24.39 -13.13 -30.44
CA ARG A 24 25.83 -13.44 -30.51
C ARG A 24 26.63 -12.27 -31.07
N GLN A 25 26.11 -11.56 -32.08
CA GLN A 25 26.74 -10.36 -32.61
C GLN A 25 26.79 -9.26 -31.54
N ALA A 26 25.68 -9.02 -30.83
CA ALA A 26 25.61 -8.03 -29.75
C ALA A 26 26.57 -8.37 -28.59
N HIS A 27 26.63 -9.63 -28.16
CA HIS A 27 27.56 -10.07 -27.13
C HIS A 27 29.03 -9.86 -27.53
N ARG A 28 29.39 -10.18 -28.78
CA ARG A 28 30.74 -9.92 -29.34
C ARG A 28 31.05 -8.42 -29.40
N ALA A 29 30.04 -7.58 -29.62
CA ALA A 29 30.19 -6.13 -29.64
C ALA A 29 30.37 -5.52 -28.23
N GLY A 30 30.09 -6.27 -27.16
CA GLY A 30 30.27 -5.82 -25.78
C GLY A 30 29.02 -5.92 -24.88
N LEU A 31 27.88 -6.34 -25.42
CA LEU A 31 26.65 -6.48 -24.62
C LEU A 31 26.82 -7.57 -23.55
N ARG A 32 26.49 -7.27 -22.29
CA ARG A 32 26.56 -8.24 -21.17
C ARG A 32 25.22 -8.51 -20.50
N TRP A 33 24.32 -7.54 -20.49
CA TRP A 33 23.01 -7.69 -19.87
C TRP A 33 21.97 -6.84 -20.57
N VAL A 34 20.72 -7.23 -20.42
CA VAL A 34 19.54 -6.54 -20.93
C VAL A 34 18.49 -6.47 -19.84
N TYR A 35 17.86 -5.30 -19.67
CA TYR A 35 16.74 -5.12 -18.77
C TYR A 35 15.44 -5.01 -19.56
N VAL A 36 14.56 -5.98 -19.34
CA VAL A 36 13.32 -6.17 -20.08
C VAL A 36 12.15 -6.10 -19.12
N GLY A 37 11.25 -5.14 -19.37
CA GLY A 37 9.95 -5.14 -18.72
C GLY A 37 9.03 -6.12 -19.41
N ILE A 38 8.72 -7.23 -18.75
CA ILE A 38 7.75 -8.22 -19.26
C ILE A 38 6.36 -7.95 -18.70
N GLU A 39 6.27 -7.38 -17.50
CA GLU A 39 5.06 -6.93 -16.79
C GLU A 39 4.04 -8.01 -16.38
N SER A 40 3.81 -9.04 -17.20
CA SER A 40 2.92 -10.16 -16.87
C SER A 40 3.37 -11.46 -17.56
N GLY A 41 2.99 -12.60 -16.98
CA GLY A 41 3.15 -13.93 -17.57
C GLY A 41 1.91 -14.40 -18.34
N THR A 42 0.87 -13.56 -18.39
CA THR A 42 -0.44 -13.89 -18.95
C THR A 42 -0.69 -13.06 -20.20
N GLN A 43 -0.83 -13.70 -21.37
CA GLN A 43 -0.97 -13.00 -22.65
C GLN A 43 -2.16 -12.01 -22.67
N ARG A 44 -3.31 -12.38 -22.10
CA ARG A 44 -4.48 -11.50 -22.01
C ARG A 44 -4.16 -10.18 -21.29
N LEU A 45 -3.38 -10.22 -20.21
CA LEU A 45 -2.99 -9.02 -19.45
C LEU A 45 -1.98 -8.18 -20.23
N LEU A 46 -1.03 -8.82 -20.93
CA LEU A 46 -0.10 -8.12 -21.82
C LEU A 46 -0.81 -7.38 -22.95
N ASP A 47 -1.82 -8.02 -23.56
CA ASP A 47 -2.64 -7.44 -24.61
C ASP A 47 -3.49 -6.29 -24.07
N MET A 48 -4.08 -6.47 -22.87
CA MET A 48 -4.88 -5.45 -22.20
C MET A 48 -4.07 -4.17 -21.95
N ILE A 49 -2.83 -4.28 -21.46
CA ILE A 49 -1.97 -3.11 -21.21
C ILE A 49 -1.26 -2.60 -22.47
N GLU A 50 -1.60 -3.14 -23.64
CA GLU A 50 -0.99 -2.79 -24.93
C GLU A 50 0.55 -2.97 -24.94
N LYS A 51 1.07 -3.96 -24.20
CA LYS A 51 2.53 -4.17 -24.08
C LYS A 51 3.18 -4.50 -25.42
N GLY A 52 2.42 -5.16 -26.30
CA GLY A 52 2.85 -5.50 -27.66
C GLY A 52 3.93 -6.57 -27.73
N ILE A 53 3.95 -7.51 -26.76
CA ILE A 53 4.87 -8.65 -26.73
C ILE A 53 4.09 -9.97 -26.60
N ASP A 54 4.68 -11.03 -27.11
CA ASP A 54 4.16 -12.40 -27.00
C ASP A 54 4.97 -13.19 -25.96
N ILE A 55 4.28 -13.86 -25.03
CA ILE A 55 4.93 -14.53 -23.90
C ILE A 55 5.86 -15.68 -24.34
N ALA A 56 5.54 -16.40 -25.41
CA ALA A 56 6.40 -17.45 -25.94
C ALA A 56 7.71 -16.86 -26.51
N THR A 57 7.61 -15.69 -27.16
CA THR A 57 8.78 -14.94 -27.64
C THR A 57 9.67 -14.49 -26.47
N VAL A 58 9.09 -14.09 -25.33
CA VAL A 58 9.82 -13.76 -24.10
C VAL A 58 10.57 -14.97 -23.53
N GLU A 59 9.91 -16.12 -23.40
CA GLU A 59 10.56 -17.35 -22.89
C GLU A 59 11.72 -17.80 -23.81
N GLN A 60 11.53 -17.71 -25.13
CA GLN A 60 12.59 -17.99 -26.11
C GLN A 60 13.75 -17.01 -25.97
N PHE A 61 13.48 -15.70 -25.86
CA PHE A 61 14.49 -14.68 -25.67
C PHE A 61 15.34 -14.92 -24.43
N ILE A 62 14.70 -15.20 -23.28
CA ILE A 62 15.38 -15.52 -22.02
C ILE A 62 16.34 -16.72 -22.20
N THR A 63 15.88 -17.73 -22.94
CA THR A 63 16.67 -18.94 -23.21
C THR A 63 17.89 -18.62 -24.07
N LEU A 64 17.71 -17.87 -25.16
CA LEU A 64 18.79 -17.49 -26.07
C LEU A 64 19.82 -16.58 -25.38
N CYS A 65 19.37 -15.59 -24.61
CA CYS A 65 20.27 -14.72 -23.83
C CYS A 65 21.22 -15.55 -22.94
N ARG A 66 20.66 -16.49 -22.16
CA ARG A 66 21.45 -17.36 -21.27
C ARG A 66 22.44 -18.24 -22.05
N GLN A 67 22.05 -18.77 -23.21
CA GLN A 67 22.94 -19.59 -24.05
C GLN A 67 24.10 -18.78 -24.65
N VAL A 68 23.84 -17.51 -25.00
CA VAL A 68 24.83 -16.63 -25.61
C VAL A 68 25.78 -16.00 -24.58
N GLY A 69 25.38 -15.96 -23.31
CA GLY A 69 26.13 -15.32 -22.22
C GLY A 69 25.71 -13.87 -21.96
N VAL A 70 24.50 -13.49 -22.38
CA VAL A 70 23.86 -12.21 -22.03
C VAL A 70 22.91 -12.46 -20.86
N VAL A 71 22.98 -11.67 -19.80
CA VAL A 71 22.11 -11.81 -18.63
C VAL A 71 20.77 -11.10 -18.88
N PRO A 72 19.63 -11.84 -18.98
CA PRO A 72 18.32 -11.21 -19.06
C PRO A 72 17.84 -10.83 -17.66
N GLN A 73 17.81 -9.54 -17.37
CA GLN A 73 17.15 -8.97 -16.20
C GLN A 73 15.70 -8.66 -16.57
N LEU A 74 14.78 -9.15 -15.76
CA LEU A 74 13.35 -9.13 -16.07
C LEU A 74 12.63 -8.34 -14.97
N SER A 75 11.70 -7.48 -15.36
CA SER A 75 10.77 -6.81 -14.44
C SER A 75 9.33 -7.25 -14.66
N PHE A 76 8.60 -7.38 -13.56
CA PHE A 76 7.23 -7.88 -13.52
C PHE A 76 6.34 -7.01 -12.65
N ILE A 77 5.09 -6.82 -13.06
CA ILE A 77 4.10 -6.07 -12.29
C ILE A 77 3.12 -7.06 -11.67
N VAL A 78 3.06 -7.09 -10.34
CA VAL A 78 2.12 -7.93 -9.61
C VAL A 78 0.78 -7.20 -9.49
N GLY A 79 -0.30 -7.87 -9.89
CA GLY A 79 -1.67 -7.41 -9.67
C GLY A 79 -2.07 -6.28 -10.61
N LEU A 80 -1.86 -6.45 -11.91
CA LEU A 80 -2.44 -5.56 -12.91
C LEU A 80 -3.98 -5.51 -12.74
N PRO A 81 -4.62 -4.35 -12.95
CA PRO A 81 -6.08 -4.22 -12.97
C PRO A 81 -6.74 -5.32 -13.81
N GLY A 82 -7.77 -5.98 -13.27
CA GLY A 82 -8.45 -7.08 -13.98
C GLY A 82 -7.73 -8.44 -13.96
N THR A 83 -6.65 -8.60 -13.18
CA THR A 83 -6.05 -9.92 -12.92
C THR A 83 -7.03 -10.81 -12.15
N THR A 84 -7.27 -12.04 -12.63
CA THR A 84 -8.12 -13.01 -11.92
C THR A 84 -7.33 -13.82 -10.89
N PRO A 85 -7.99 -14.44 -9.88
CA PRO A 85 -7.30 -15.35 -8.96
C PRO A 85 -6.54 -16.50 -9.65
N GLU A 86 -7.10 -17.05 -10.73
CA GLU A 86 -6.50 -18.15 -11.48
C GLU A 86 -5.26 -17.68 -12.26
N GLU A 87 -5.35 -16.54 -12.93
CA GLU A 87 -4.20 -15.93 -13.62
C GLU A 87 -3.09 -15.59 -12.65
N LEU A 88 -3.41 -15.08 -11.45
CA LEU A 88 -2.37 -14.83 -10.45
C LEU A 88 -1.62 -16.11 -10.05
N GLN A 89 -2.30 -17.26 -9.96
CA GLN A 89 -1.61 -18.54 -9.69
C GLN A 89 -0.67 -18.94 -10.84
N ASN A 90 -1.06 -18.64 -12.08
CA ASN A 90 -0.18 -18.83 -13.23
C ASN A 90 1.01 -17.85 -13.19
N GLU A 91 0.79 -16.59 -12.81
CA GLU A 91 1.85 -15.60 -12.63
C GLU A 91 2.82 -15.98 -11.50
N ILE A 92 2.32 -16.49 -10.37
CA ILE A 92 3.14 -17.03 -9.28
C ILE A 92 4.01 -18.18 -9.78
N SER A 93 3.45 -19.08 -10.58
CA SER A 93 4.20 -20.19 -11.19
C SER A 93 5.27 -19.68 -12.16
N PHE A 94 4.98 -18.62 -12.90
CA PHE A 94 5.92 -17.96 -13.81
C PHE A 94 7.06 -17.28 -13.05
N LEU A 95 6.77 -16.52 -11.99
CA LEU A 95 7.73 -15.88 -11.09
C LEU A 95 8.67 -16.89 -10.41
N LYS A 96 8.18 -18.09 -10.10
CA LYS A 96 9.00 -19.19 -9.55
C LYS A 96 9.94 -19.82 -10.58
N ARG A 97 9.52 -19.86 -11.86
CA ARG A 97 10.31 -20.46 -12.95
C ARG A 97 11.44 -19.53 -13.40
N TYR A 98 11.18 -18.22 -13.43
CA TYR A 98 12.12 -17.23 -13.92
C TYR A 98 12.48 -16.24 -12.82
N PRO A 99 13.74 -16.22 -12.34
CA PRO A 99 14.16 -15.24 -11.35
C PRO A 99 14.06 -13.83 -11.95
N MET A 100 13.15 -13.02 -11.41
CA MET A 100 12.88 -11.66 -11.90
C MET A 100 12.51 -10.72 -10.78
N ASP A 101 12.80 -9.45 -11.01
CA ASP A 101 12.43 -8.38 -10.11
C ASP A 101 10.95 -8.05 -10.31
N SER A 102 10.21 -7.92 -9.22
CA SER A 102 8.79 -7.61 -9.29
C SER A 102 8.37 -6.48 -8.36
N SER A 103 7.36 -5.74 -8.77
CA SER A 103 6.73 -4.68 -7.98
C SER A 103 5.22 -4.74 -8.11
N SER A 104 4.50 -4.37 -7.06
CA SER A 104 3.05 -4.28 -7.08
C SER A 104 2.62 -3.13 -8.00
N PHE A 105 1.50 -3.30 -8.72
CA PHE A 105 0.98 -2.26 -9.61
C PHE A 105 0.68 -0.98 -8.84
N VAL A 106 1.06 0.15 -9.44
CA VAL A 106 0.75 1.50 -8.96
C VAL A 106 0.14 2.30 -10.11
N LEU A 107 -0.93 3.05 -9.82
CA LEU A 107 -1.53 3.94 -10.79
C LEU A 107 -0.78 5.28 -10.78
N LEU A 108 -0.16 5.62 -11.90
CA LEU A 108 0.66 6.81 -12.07
C LEU A 108 -0.03 7.86 -12.94
N LEU A 109 0.22 9.13 -12.61
CA LEU A 109 -0.21 10.28 -13.41
C LEU A 109 0.34 10.22 -14.83
N GLY A 110 -0.51 10.38 -15.83
CA GLY A 110 -0.16 10.32 -17.25
C GLY A 110 0.06 8.90 -17.78
N SER A 111 -0.37 7.88 -17.04
CA SER A 111 -0.42 6.51 -17.58
C SER A 111 -1.70 6.31 -18.40
N PRO A 112 -1.71 5.46 -19.44
CA PRO A 112 -2.93 5.16 -20.20
C PRO A 112 -4.10 4.69 -19.33
N MET A 113 -3.79 3.98 -18.24
CA MET A 113 -4.76 3.51 -17.24
C MET A 113 -5.34 4.63 -16.37
N GLU A 114 -4.61 5.73 -16.19
CA GLU A 114 -5.12 6.91 -15.50
C GLU A 114 -5.94 7.80 -16.44
N GLU A 115 -5.54 7.90 -17.71
CA GLU A 115 -6.25 8.66 -18.73
C GLU A 115 -7.57 8.00 -19.16
N ARG A 116 -7.63 6.66 -19.16
CA ARG A 116 -8.80 5.85 -19.58
C ARG A 116 -9.17 4.80 -18.52
N PRO A 117 -9.50 5.18 -17.29
CA PRO A 117 -9.62 4.23 -16.17
C PRO A 117 -10.78 3.24 -16.36
N ASP A 118 -11.86 3.65 -17.04
CA ASP A 118 -13.01 2.78 -17.33
C ASP A 118 -12.64 1.58 -18.22
N ASP A 119 -11.70 1.74 -19.16
CA ASP A 119 -11.24 0.66 -20.06
C ASP A 119 -10.58 -0.49 -19.29
N PHE A 120 -10.08 -0.21 -18.08
CA PHE A 120 -9.37 -1.16 -17.22
C PHE A 120 -10.16 -1.52 -15.95
N GLY A 121 -11.42 -1.07 -15.84
CA GLY A 121 -12.23 -1.27 -14.65
C GLY A 121 -11.65 -0.59 -13.40
N ILE A 122 -10.93 0.52 -13.58
CA ILE A 122 -10.33 1.30 -12.49
C ILE A 122 -11.28 2.43 -12.11
N ARG A 123 -11.43 2.67 -10.81
CA ARG A 123 -12.03 3.90 -10.29
C ARG A 123 -10.99 4.67 -9.48
N ILE A 124 -10.63 5.86 -9.95
CA ILE A 124 -9.70 6.75 -9.25
C ILE A 124 -10.43 7.39 -8.09
N GLU A 125 -9.88 7.29 -6.87
CA GLU A 125 -10.46 7.88 -5.67
C GLU A 125 -9.85 9.26 -5.37
N GLU A 126 -8.53 9.32 -5.16
CA GLU A 126 -7.83 10.57 -4.91
C GLU A 126 -6.33 10.47 -5.25
N ARG A 127 -5.67 11.61 -5.42
CA ARG A 127 -4.23 11.67 -5.67
C ARG A 127 -3.45 11.64 -4.35
N GLN A 128 -2.50 10.72 -4.22
CA GLN A 128 -1.73 10.52 -3.00
C GLN A 128 -1.00 11.81 -2.59
N VAL A 129 -1.13 12.18 -1.31
CA VAL A 129 -0.45 13.32 -0.72
C VAL A 129 0.96 12.91 -0.27
N LEU A 130 1.97 13.64 -0.74
CA LEU A 130 3.36 13.43 -0.35
C LEU A 130 3.68 14.16 0.96
N TYR A 131 3.32 15.44 1.05
CA TYR A 131 3.36 16.22 2.30
C TYR A 131 2.49 17.47 2.20
N GLN A 132 2.08 18.00 3.35
CA GLN A 132 1.34 19.26 3.46
C GLN A 132 2.29 20.37 3.91
N THR A 133 2.23 21.51 3.23
CA THR A 133 3.00 22.72 3.57
C THR A 133 2.05 23.86 3.95
N ARG A 134 2.60 24.95 4.51
CA ARG A 134 1.82 26.19 4.73
C ARG A 134 1.30 26.83 3.43
N GLN A 135 1.86 26.45 2.28
CA GLN A 135 1.52 26.98 0.96
C GLN A 135 0.55 26.07 0.19
N GLY A 136 0.25 24.88 0.72
CA GLY A 136 -0.63 23.91 0.07
C GLY A 136 -0.15 22.47 0.17
N VAL A 137 -0.93 21.58 -0.45
CA VAL A 137 -0.68 20.14 -0.48
C VAL A 137 0.24 19.81 -1.66
N VAL A 138 1.32 19.09 -1.40
CA VAL A 138 2.17 18.52 -2.45
C VAL A 138 1.74 17.09 -2.69
N HIS A 139 1.30 16.79 -3.92
CA HIS A 139 0.85 15.46 -4.30
C HIS A 139 1.96 14.65 -4.97
N ALA A 140 2.04 13.36 -4.63
CA ALA A 140 2.84 12.40 -5.37
C ALA A 140 2.23 12.17 -6.77
N PRO A 141 2.99 11.67 -7.75
CA PRO A 141 2.45 11.27 -9.06
C PRO A 141 1.66 9.94 -9.00
N ARG A 142 1.08 9.59 -7.85
CA ARG A 142 0.41 8.32 -7.56
C ARG A 142 -1.02 8.57 -7.13
N PHE A 143 -1.90 7.62 -7.41
CA PHE A 143 -3.31 7.67 -7.03
C PHE A 143 -3.71 6.52 -6.11
N TYR A 144 -4.67 6.80 -5.23
CA TYR A 144 -5.51 5.77 -4.63
C TYR A 144 -6.64 5.45 -5.60
N PHE A 145 -6.92 4.16 -5.78
CA PHE A 145 -7.92 3.67 -6.72
C PHE A 145 -8.54 2.37 -6.21
N THR A 146 -9.71 2.06 -6.73
CA THR A 146 -10.38 0.77 -6.58
C THR A 146 -10.53 0.08 -7.93
N ILE A 147 -10.69 -1.24 -7.92
CA ILE A 147 -10.88 -2.06 -9.13
C ILE A 147 -12.29 -2.65 -9.09
N GLN A 148 -13.00 -2.62 -10.21
CA GLN A 148 -14.36 -3.13 -10.33
C GLN A 148 -14.41 -4.67 -10.36
N GLU A 149 -13.48 -5.30 -11.08
CA GLU A 149 -13.42 -6.75 -11.27
C GLU A 149 -12.00 -7.31 -11.12
N GLY A 150 -11.88 -8.51 -10.56
CA GLY A 150 -10.59 -9.17 -10.33
C GLY A 150 -9.93 -8.78 -9.00
N LEU A 151 -8.62 -9.06 -8.89
CA LEU A 151 -7.82 -8.74 -7.72
C LEU A 151 -7.35 -7.28 -7.80
N SER A 152 -7.44 -6.56 -6.68
CA SER A 152 -6.67 -5.34 -6.49
C SER A 152 -5.18 -5.67 -6.32
N PRO A 153 -4.28 -4.73 -6.63
CA PRO A 153 -2.84 -4.93 -6.48
C PRO A 153 -2.42 -5.33 -5.07
N VAL A 154 -3.08 -4.77 -4.05
CA VAL A 154 -2.80 -5.10 -2.64
C VAL A 154 -3.12 -6.57 -2.36
N GLN A 155 -4.28 -7.04 -2.85
CA GLN A 155 -4.66 -8.44 -2.65
C GLN A 155 -3.74 -9.39 -3.41
N ALA A 156 -3.36 -9.04 -4.64
CA ALA A 156 -2.43 -9.83 -5.43
C ALA A 156 -1.06 -9.93 -4.74
N ASP A 157 -0.55 -8.83 -4.19
CA ASP A 157 0.73 -8.81 -3.50
C ASP A 157 0.75 -9.71 -2.26
N VAL A 158 -0.32 -9.67 -1.46
CA VAL A 158 -0.49 -10.58 -0.29
C VAL A 158 -0.43 -12.05 -0.72
N LEU A 159 -1.18 -12.42 -1.77
CA LEU A 159 -1.22 -13.80 -2.26
C LEU A 159 0.13 -14.26 -2.83
N VAL A 160 0.86 -13.36 -3.49
CA VAL A 160 2.20 -13.67 -4.01
C VAL A 160 3.20 -13.82 -2.86
N GLU A 161 3.19 -12.95 -1.85
CA GLU A 161 4.06 -13.07 -0.66
C GLU A 161 3.79 -14.38 0.11
N GLN A 162 2.52 -14.79 0.23
CA GLN A 162 2.15 -16.08 0.84
C GLN A 162 2.68 -17.29 0.05
N ALA A 163 2.83 -17.16 -1.27
CA ALA A 163 3.31 -18.25 -2.13
C ALA A 163 4.83 -18.52 -2.00
N GLY A 164 5.54 -17.68 -1.24
CA GLY A 164 6.96 -17.79 -0.96
C GLY A 164 7.72 -16.49 -1.26
N PRO A 165 8.97 -16.38 -0.80
CA PRO A 165 9.78 -15.18 -1.02
C PRO A 165 9.96 -14.92 -2.53
N ARG A 166 9.73 -13.67 -2.94
CA ARG A 166 9.99 -13.18 -4.30
C ARG A 166 11.09 -12.13 -4.31
N ARG A 167 11.78 -12.01 -5.45
CA ARG A 167 12.74 -10.92 -5.68
C ARG A 167 11.96 -9.61 -5.90
N LYS A 168 12.01 -8.70 -4.92
CA LYS A 168 11.46 -7.34 -5.06
C LYS A 168 12.35 -6.51 -5.98
N MET A 169 11.78 -5.59 -6.76
CA MET A 169 12.56 -4.74 -7.64
C MET A 169 13.71 -4.04 -6.90
N ARG A 170 14.94 -4.14 -7.42
CA ARG A 170 16.10 -3.41 -6.87
C ARG A 170 15.85 -1.90 -7.06
N PRO A 171 16.18 -1.03 -6.09
CA PRO A 171 16.24 0.41 -6.36
C PRO A 171 17.13 0.61 -7.58
N HIS A 172 16.67 1.37 -8.57
CA HIS A 172 17.45 1.61 -9.79
C HIS A 172 18.83 2.17 -9.40
N LEU A 173 19.85 1.31 -9.43
CA LEU A 173 21.23 1.73 -9.35
C LEU A 173 21.47 2.45 -10.68
N GLY A 174 21.54 3.78 -10.64
CA GLY A 174 21.66 4.59 -11.86
C GLY A 174 22.76 4.08 -12.80
N GLU A 175 22.63 4.41 -14.09
CA GLU A 175 23.37 3.92 -15.27
C GLU A 175 24.88 3.63 -15.06
N VAL A 176 25.55 4.49 -14.27
CA VAL A 176 26.97 4.38 -13.95
C VAL A 176 27.28 3.16 -13.08
N HIS A 177 26.46 2.86 -12.08
CA HIS A 177 26.67 1.71 -11.19
C HIS A 177 26.38 0.38 -11.87
N ALA A 178 25.33 0.30 -12.70
CA ALA A 178 24.99 -0.92 -13.43
C ALA A 178 26.09 -1.32 -14.43
N THR A 179 26.73 -0.34 -15.07
CA THR A 179 27.86 -0.57 -15.98
C THR A 179 29.10 -1.06 -15.25
N LEU A 180 29.43 -0.47 -14.09
CA LEU A 180 30.59 -0.88 -13.29
C LEU A 180 30.46 -2.28 -12.68
N LEU A 181 29.23 -2.72 -12.42
CA LEU A 181 28.92 -4.02 -11.80
C LEU A 181 28.61 -5.12 -12.81
N ALA A 182 28.55 -4.81 -14.11
CA ALA A 182 28.19 -5.76 -15.17
C ALA A 182 29.12 -6.98 -15.26
N GLY A 183 30.37 -6.83 -14.83
CA GLY A 183 31.40 -7.87 -14.79
C GLY A 183 31.63 -8.49 -13.42
N THR A 184 30.86 -8.11 -12.40
CA THR A 184 30.94 -8.72 -11.07
C THR A 184 29.86 -9.77 -10.88
N ASP A 185 29.95 -10.50 -9.78
CA ASP A 185 28.88 -11.40 -9.35
C ASP A 185 27.61 -10.64 -8.93
N PHE A 186 27.58 -9.31 -8.87
CA PHE A 186 26.44 -8.54 -8.36
C PHE A 186 25.10 -8.83 -9.06
N PHE A 187 25.14 -9.10 -10.37
CA PHE A 187 23.94 -9.49 -11.14
C PHE A 187 23.68 -11.00 -11.15
N GLN A 188 24.64 -11.80 -10.69
CA GLN A 188 24.56 -13.26 -10.59
C GLN A 188 24.22 -13.73 -9.17
N SER A 189 24.62 -12.96 -8.16
CA SER A 189 24.43 -13.21 -6.75
C SER A 189 22.97 -13.01 -6.39
N GLU A 190 22.44 -13.99 -5.67
CA GLU A 190 21.12 -13.92 -5.06
C GLU A 190 21.15 -13.12 -3.75
N GLU A 191 22.33 -12.91 -3.17
CA GLU A 191 22.54 -12.20 -1.91
C GLU A 191 22.49 -10.69 -2.14
N ARG A 192 21.56 -10.01 -1.45
CA ARG A 192 21.34 -8.57 -1.60
C ARG A 192 22.13 -7.80 -0.54
N PRO A 193 22.77 -6.67 -0.90
CA PRO A 193 23.30 -5.76 0.11
C PRO A 193 22.15 -5.29 1.02
N PRO A 194 22.43 -5.02 2.30
CA PRO A 194 21.41 -4.50 3.22
C PRO A 194 20.84 -3.22 2.64
N GLU A 195 19.53 -3.05 2.80
CA GLU A 195 18.83 -1.86 2.33
C GLU A 195 19.48 -0.62 2.98
N PRO A 196 19.82 0.41 2.21
CA PRO A 196 20.36 1.63 2.79
C PRO A 196 19.33 2.21 3.77
N ALA A 197 19.81 2.79 4.87
CA ALA A 197 18.97 3.48 5.84
C ALA A 197 17.99 4.41 5.11
N ALA A 198 16.69 4.25 5.37
CA ALA A 198 15.65 4.96 4.64
C ALA A 198 14.94 5.94 5.57
N GLY A 199 14.41 7.03 4.97
CA GLY A 199 13.53 8.03 5.58
C GLY A 199 13.77 8.34 7.07
N PRO A 200 13.08 7.64 8.00
CA PRO A 200 13.20 7.85 9.45
C PRO A 200 14.61 7.77 10.03
N ASP A 201 15.44 6.83 9.58
CA ASP A 201 16.79 6.63 10.11
C ASP A 201 17.71 7.81 9.77
N ILE A 202 17.63 8.27 8.52
CA ILE A 202 18.35 9.45 8.04
C ILE A 202 17.84 10.68 8.79
N ALA A 203 16.52 10.83 8.93
CA ALA A 203 15.91 11.96 9.62
C ALA A 203 16.36 12.05 11.09
N LEU A 204 16.35 10.93 11.83
CA LEU A 204 16.82 10.90 13.22
C LEU A 204 18.30 11.29 13.34
N ASN A 205 19.16 10.80 12.44
CA ASN A 205 20.57 11.17 12.42
C ASN A 205 20.77 12.67 12.15
N VAL A 206 20.04 13.23 11.19
CA VAL A 206 20.08 14.67 10.88
C VAL A 206 19.58 15.51 12.07
N LEU A 207 18.47 15.12 12.70
CA LEU A 207 17.92 15.83 13.86
C LEU A 207 18.85 15.76 15.07
N ALA A 208 19.50 14.62 15.29
CA ALA A 208 20.50 14.46 16.35
C ALA A 208 21.72 15.38 16.11
N GLN A 209 22.21 15.46 14.87
CA GLN A 209 23.30 16.36 14.49
C GLN A 209 22.90 17.84 14.61
N GLN A 210 21.71 18.21 14.13
CA GLN A 210 21.19 19.58 14.24
C GLN A 210 21.06 20.01 15.70
N ARG A 211 20.58 19.11 16.58
CA ARG A 211 20.48 19.36 18.02
C ARG A 211 21.83 19.51 18.70
N ALA A 212 22.86 18.83 18.20
CA ALA A 212 24.23 18.97 18.69
C ALA A 212 24.91 20.26 18.23
N GLN A 213 24.55 20.79 17.05
CA GLN A 213 25.23 21.92 16.40
C GLN A 213 24.57 23.28 16.64
N ALA A 214 23.24 23.33 16.63
CA ALA A 214 22.47 24.49 17.03
C ALA A 214 21.81 24.13 18.36
N GLY A 215 21.80 25.03 19.35
CA GLY A 215 21.06 24.83 20.62
C GLY A 215 19.56 24.70 20.36
N GLY A 216 19.16 23.55 19.79
CA GLY A 216 18.12 23.44 18.79
C GLY A 216 16.78 23.93 19.29
N GLN A 217 16.06 24.66 18.44
CA GLN A 217 14.74 25.14 18.77
C GLN A 217 13.79 23.95 18.86
N VAL A 218 13.56 23.49 20.09
CA VAL A 218 12.63 22.39 20.39
C VAL A 218 11.23 22.97 20.39
N ASP A 219 10.47 22.70 19.33
CA ASP A 219 9.10 23.17 19.14
C ASP A 219 8.15 22.01 18.79
N GLY A 220 6.88 22.35 18.58
CA GLY A 220 5.82 21.39 18.29
C GLY A 220 6.08 20.44 17.12
N PRO A 221 6.40 20.98 15.93
CA PRO A 221 6.79 20.19 14.76
C PRO A 221 7.97 19.26 15.03
N TRP A 222 8.98 19.71 15.80
CA TRP A 222 10.11 18.85 16.16
C TRP A 222 9.65 17.61 16.93
N PHE A 223 8.84 17.78 17.97
CA PHE A 223 8.32 16.64 18.75
C PHE A 223 7.47 15.69 17.90
N LEU A 224 6.60 16.25 17.05
CA LEU A 224 5.73 15.45 16.20
C LEU A 224 6.54 14.62 15.19
N HIS A 225 7.55 15.24 14.58
CA HIS A 225 8.40 14.57 13.60
C HIS A 225 9.25 13.48 14.25
N MET A 226 9.85 13.75 15.42
CA MET A 226 10.59 12.77 16.19
C MET A 226 9.72 11.58 16.61
N ALA A 227 8.51 11.84 17.09
CA ALA A 227 7.57 10.79 17.48
C ALA A 227 7.19 9.91 16.27
N GLY A 228 6.90 10.52 15.11
CA GLY A 228 6.63 9.80 13.86
C GLY A 228 7.81 8.92 13.39
N CYS A 229 9.04 9.42 13.47
CA CYS A 229 10.22 8.63 13.13
C CYS A 229 10.39 7.43 14.08
N LEU A 230 10.20 7.64 15.39
CA LEU A 230 10.29 6.55 16.38
C LEU A 230 9.17 5.51 16.20
N GLU A 231 7.93 5.94 15.91
CA GLU A 231 6.82 5.06 15.59
C GLU A 231 7.14 4.16 14.39
N SER A 232 7.69 4.74 13.32
CA SER A 232 8.06 3.98 12.11
C SER A 232 9.16 2.95 12.33
N GLN A 233 9.97 3.12 13.38
CA GLN A 233 10.96 2.12 13.84
C GLN A 233 10.37 1.14 14.88
N ASN A 234 9.06 1.15 15.09
CA ASN A 234 8.36 0.37 16.11
C ASN A 234 8.81 0.66 17.56
N ARG A 235 9.33 1.88 17.82
CA ARG A 235 9.76 2.35 19.15
C ARG A 235 8.64 3.14 19.84
N LEU A 236 7.52 2.46 20.07
CA LEU A 236 6.23 3.09 20.40
C LEU A 236 6.23 3.83 21.75
N GLU A 237 6.89 3.29 22.78
CA GLU A 237 6.97 3.94 24.10
C GLU A 237 7.77 5.25 24.05
N GLU A 238 8.86 5.25 23.27
CA GLU A 238 9.68 6.44 23.06
C GLU A 238 8.92 7.48 22.24
N ALA A 239 8.24 7.06 21.17
CA ALA A 239 7.37 7.92 20.37
C ALA A 239 6.30 8.61 21.24
N PHE A 240 5.64 7.84 22.10
CA PHE A 240 4.63 8.35 23.03
C PHE A 240 5.22 9.36 24.02
N THR A 241 6.37 9.05 24.61
CA THR A 241 7.06 9.93 25.58
C THR A 241 7.46 11.25 24.93
N ILE A 242 7.99 11.21 23.71
CA ILE A 242 8.37 12.40 22.93
C ILE A 242 7.13 13.23 22.60
N ALA A 243 6.05 12.61 22.12
CA ALA A 243 4.81 13.32 21.82
C ALA A 243 4.19 13.97 23.07
N GLN A 244 4.23 13.28 24.21
CA GLN A 244 3.77 13.80 25.49
C GLN A 244 4.60 15.01 25.96
N ALA A 245 5.93 14.93 25.85
CA ALA A 245 6.81 16.05 26.16
C ALA A 245 6.50 17.28 25.29
N GLY A 246 6.22 17.07 24.00
CA GLY A 246 5.82 18.14 23.09
C GLY A 246 4.49 18.79 23.43
N LEU A 247 3.53 18.01 23.94
CA LEU A 247 2.25 18.54 24.39
C LEU A 247 2.43 19.38 25.66
N ALA A 248 3.27 18.93 26.60
CA ALA A 248 3.58 19.65 27.83
C ALA A 248 4.34 20.97 27.58
N ALA A 249 5.13 21.04 26.50
CA ALA A 249 5.88 22.24 26.10
C ALA A 249 5.01 23.39 25.53
N GLY A 250 3.68 23.26 25.47
CA GLY A 250 2.80 24.35 25.02
C GLY A 250 2.83 24.61 23.50
N SER A 251 2.92 23.52 22.73
CA SER A 251 3.14 23.50 21.28
C SER A 251 1.96 23.98 20.41
N ALA A 252 2.25 24.68 19.31
CA ALA A 252 1.29 24.99 18.24
C ALA A 252 0.76 23.74 17.48
N SER A 253 1.42 22.59 17.64
CA SER A 253 1.06 21.28 17.07
C SER A 253 0.30 20.38 18.06
N ALA A 254 -0.29 20.95 19.11
CA ALA A 254 -0.94 20.19 20.18
C ALA A 254 -1.97 19.16 19.68
N ASP A 255 -2.76 19.49 18.66
CA ASP A 255 -3.75 18.57 18.10
C ASP A 255 -3.11 17.41 17.33
N ALA A 256 -2.05 17.65 16.58
CA ALA A 256 -1.32 16.60 15.88
C ALA A 256 -0.59 15.66 16.86
N LEU A 257 -0.01 16.23 17.93
CA LEU A 257 0.61 15.46 19.01
C LEU A 257 -0.44 14.61 19.74
N ARG A 258 -1.61 15.18 20.06
CA ARG A 258 -2.75 14.44 20.63
C ARG A 258 -3.23 13.32 19.71
N LEU A 259 -3.30 13.56 18.40
CA LEU A 259 -3.72 12.56 17.42
C LEU A 259 -2.75 11.37 17.42
N HIS A 260 -1.44 11.66 17.34
CA HIS A 260 -0.41 10.63 17.35
C HIS A 260 -0.46 9.81 18.65
N MET A 261 -0.49 10.47 19.81
CA MET A 261 -0.64 9.79 21.10
C MET A 261 -1.92 8.94 21.19
N ALA A 262 -3.05 9.46 20.73
CA ALA A 262 -4.33 8.73 20.75
C ALA A 262 -4.31 7.50 19.84
N THR A 263 -3.64 7.59 18.69
CA THR A 263 -3.46 6.47 17.75
C THR A 263 -2.64 5.35 18.40
N LEU A 264 -1.53 5.70 19.06
CA LEU A 264 -0.69 4.75 19.79
C LEU A 264 -1.46 4.06 20.93
N LEU A 265 -2.20 4.84 21.72
CA LEU A 265 -3.00 4.30 22.84
C LEU A 265 -4.12 3.37 22.36
N ASN A 266 -4.85 3.73 21.30
CA ASN A 266 -5.89 2.85 20.73
C ASN A 266 -5.28 1.55 20.20
N SER A 267 -4.14 1.63 19.52
CA SER A 267 -3.42 0.44 19.01
C SER A 267 -2.94 -0.46 20.15
N GLY A 268 -2.55 0.13 21.29
CA GLY A 268 -2.18 -0.59 22.51
C GLY A 268 -3.36 -1.00 23.41
N GLY A 269 -4.62 -0.85 22.97
CA GLY A 269 -5.80 -1.21 23.76
C GLY A 269 -6.10 -0.29 24.95
N GLN A 270 -5.40 0.84 25.09
CA GLN A 270 -5.53 1.80 26.19
C GLN A 270 -6.61 2.85 25.90
N SER A 271 -7.80 2.39 25.52
CA SER A 271 -8.91 3.26 25.08
C SER A 271 -9.39 4.23 26.17
N GLN A 272 -9.27 3.87 27.46
CA GLN A 272 -9.62 4.78 28.57
C GLN A 272 -8.67 5.99 28.64
N ASP A 273 -7.38 5.79 28.35
CA ASP A 273 -6.40 6.87 28.28
C ASP A 273 -6.68 7.81 27.09
N VAL A 274 -7.14 7.26 25.96
CA VAL A 274 -7.61 8.08 24.82
C VAL A 274 -8.77 8.99 25.22
N LEU A 275 -9.74 8.48 25.98
CA LEU A 275 -10.88 9.28 26.42
C LEU A 275 -10.51 10.35 27.45
N ARG A 276 -9.45 10.14 28.23
CA ARG A 276 -8.84 11.16 29.11
C ARG A 276 -8.08 12.21 28.30
N LEU A 277 -7.32 11.77 27.29
CA LEU A 277 -6.55 12.64 26.40
C LEU A 277 -7.44 13.52 25.53
N LEU A 278 -8.57 12.97 25.07
CA LEU A 278 -9.52 13.60 24.16
C LEU A 278 -10.90 13.74 24.83
N PRO A 279 -11.07 14.61 25.83
CA PRO A 279 -12.33 14.73 26.57
C PRO A 279 -13.47 15.26 25.69
N ALA A 280 -14.71 14.95 26.08
CA ALA A 280 -15.90 15.49 25.43
C ALA A 280 -16.12 16.95 25.84
N ASN A 281 -15.37 17.92 25.33
CA ASN A 281 -15.60 19.33 25.71
C ASN A 281 -15.40 20.36 24.58
N GLY A 282 -16.45 21.17 24.39
CA GLY A 282 -16.34 22.60 24.08
C GLY A 282 -16.73 23.07 22.67
N LYS A 283 -18.01 23.46 22.48
CA LYS A 283 -18.63 24.02 21.24
C LYS A 283 -18.64 23.08 20.02
N LYS A 284 -19.74 23.10 19.27
CA LYS A 284 -20.04 22.19 18.14
C LYS A 284 -18.96 22.11 17.03
N ASN A 285 -17.95 23.00 17.01
CA ASN A 285 -17.00 23.16 15.90
C ASN A 285 -15.50 23.10 16.26
N ALA A 286 -15.07 22.72 17.48
CA ALA A 286 -13.68 22.96 17.91
C ALA A 286 -12.70 21.78 17.81
N VAL A 287 -13.14 20.53 17.63
CA VAL A 287 -12.23 19.36 17.61
C VAL A 287 -12.01 18.87 16.19
N ALA A 288 -10.74 18.80 15.78
CA ALA A 288 -10.32 18.32 14.48
C ALA A 288 -10.88 16.90 14.20
N PRO A 289 -11.44 16.64 13.01
CA PRO A 289 -12.08 15.35 12.70
C PRO A 289 -11.23 14.10 12.91
N PRO A 290 -9.89 14.10 12.68
CA PRO A 290 -9.04 12.97 13.04
C PRO A 290 -9.09 12.61 14.54
N LEU A 291 -9.10 13.61 15.43
CA LEU A 291 -9.20 13.39 16.89
C LEU A 291 -10.56 12.80 17.27
N ARG A 292 -11.64 13.22 16.59
CA ARG A 292 -12.96 12.58 16.76
C ARG A 292 -12.94 11.13 16.31
N GLY A 293 -12.18 10.81 15.26
CA GLY A 293 -11.98 9.44 14.80
C GLY A 293 -11.34 8.54 15.87
N GLU A 294 -10.28 9.00 16.53
CA GLU A 294 -9.65 8.26 17.64
C GLU A 294 -10.57 8.13 18.85
N ARG A 295 -11.29 9.21 19.18
CA ARG A 295 -12.27 9.17 20.26
C ARG A 295 -13.41 8.21 19.94
N LEU A 296 -13.89 8.14 18.68
CA LEU A 296 -14.92 7.20 18.24
C LEU A 296 -14.48 5.76 18.45
N ARG A 297 -13.25 5.41 18.05
CA ARG A 297 -12.65 4.09 18.30
C ARG A 297 -12.59 3.76 19.79
N ALA A 298 -12.12 4.71 20.60
CA ALA A 298 -12.00 4.52 22.04
C ALA A 298 -13.36 4.36 22.73
N LEU A 299 -14.37 5.13 22.33
CA LEU A 299 -15.74 5.00 22.83
C LEU A 299 -16.35 3.65 22.47
N PHE A 300 -16.12 3.19 21.24
CA PHE A 300 -16.56 1.87 20.78
C PHE A 300 -15.90 0.75 21.59
N ALA A 301 -14.57 0.81 21.77
CA ALA A 301 -13.83 -0.17 22.57
C ALA A 301 -14.25 -0.22 24.05
N GLN A 302 -14.78 0.90 24.58
CA GLN A 302 -15.31 1.02 25.95
C GLN A 302 -16.82 0.73 26.04
N GLU A 303 -17.42 0.19 24.98
CA GLU A 303 -18.86 -0.15 24.93
C GLU A 303 -19.80 1.05 25.15
N ARG A 304 -19.31 2.28 24.92
CA ARG A 304 -20.06 3.53 25.08
C ARG A 304 -20.85 3.84 23.81
N TRP A 305 -21.72 2.91 23.40
CA TRP A 305 -22.41 2.88 22.10
C TRP A 305 -23.15 4.18 21.75
N ALA A 306 -23.88 4.74 22.72
CA ALA A 306 -24.65 5.96 22.50
C ALA A 306 -23.76 7.19 22.22
N GLU A 307 -22.57 7.23 22.82
CA GLU A 307 -21.57 8.27 22.58
C GLU A 307 -20.84 8.08 21.27
N ALA A 308 -20.43 6.84 20.95
CA ALA A 308 -19.85 6.49 19.66
C ALA A 308 -20.82 6.82 18.50
N LEU A 309 -22.13 6.60 18.67
CA LEU A 309 -23.12 7.03 17.68
C LEU A 309 -23.20 8.56 17.53
N ARG A 310 -23.01 9.33 18.60
CA ARG A 310 -22.99 10.79 18.50
C ARG A 310 -21.76 11.27 17.74
N GLU A 311 -20.60 10.71 18.04
CA GLU A 311 -19.34 11.05 17.34
C GLU A 311 -19.39 10.66 15.87
N SER A 312 -19.78 9.43 15.53
CA SER A 312 -19.88 8.99 14.14
C SER A 312 -20.85 9.87 13.33
N LYS A 313 -22.02 10.23 13.89
CA LYS A 313 -22.95 11.15 13.21
C LYS A 313 -22.37 12.54 13.01
N ALA A 314 -21.67 13.08 14.02
CA ALA A 314 -21.02 14.39 13.90
C ALA A 314 -19.99 14.38 12.77
N MET A 315 -19.17 13.34 12.70
CA MET A 315 -18.18 13.16 11.63
C MET A 315 -18.84 13.04 10.25
N LEU A 316 -19.86 12.19 10.10
CA LEU A 316 -20.60 12.05 8.84
C LEU A 316 -21.28 13.36 8.41
N SER A 317 -21.89 14.09 9.35
CA SER A 317 -22.52 15.39 9.05
C SER A 317 -21.53 16.47 8.62
N ALA A 318 -20.25 16.31 8.99
CA ALA A 318 -19.17 17.17 8.59
C ALA A 318 -18.47 16.71 7.29
N GLY A 319 -19.01 15.69 6.60
CA GLY A 319 -18.52 15.20 5.31
C GLY A 319 -17.45 14.09 5.39
N TYR A 320 -17.14 13.58 6.59
CA TYR A 320 -16.13 12.53 6.77
C TYR A 320 -16.74 11.14 6.56
N GLU A 321 -16.83 10.69 5.31
CA GLU A 321 -17.48 9.44 4.92
C GLU A 321 -16.52 8.23 4.83
N MET A 322 -15.75 7.96 5.89
CA MET A 322 -14.79 6.84 5.92
C MET A 322 -15.44 5.50 6.31
N ARG A 323 -14.94 4.39 5.75
CA ARG A 323 -15.40 3.00 6.02
C ARG A 323 -15.62 2.72 7.50
N TYR A 324 -14.58 2.92 8.32
CA TYR A 324 -14.59 2.53 9.74
C TYR A 324 -15.66 3.30 10.55
N ILE A 325 -16.03 4.51 10.13
CA ILE A 325 -17.06 5.31 10.79
C ILE A 325 -18.42 4.65 10.60
N TYR A 326 -18.74 4.24 9.38
CA TYR A 326 -19.97 3.50 9.08
C TYR A 326 -19.99 2.12 9.72
N TYR A 327 -18.85 1.44 9.75
CA TYR A 327 -18.73 0.13 10.40
C TYR A 327 -19.03 0.22 11.90
N ILE A 328 -18.31 1.09 12.64
CA ILE A 328 -18.54 1.33 14.07
C ILE A 328 -19.98 1.80 14.32
N GLN A 329 -20.50 2.71 13.48
CA GLN A 329 -21.89 3.16 13.59
C GLN A 329 -22.89 2.00 13.44
N GLY A 330 -22.65 1.11 12.48
CA GLY A 330 -23.46 -0.08 12.25
C GLY A 330 -23.45 -1.01 13.46
N LEU A 331 -22.27 -1.31 14.00
CA LEU A 331 -22.12 -2.13 15.20
C LEU A 331 -22.82 -1.49 16.41
N CYS A 332 -22.64 -0.19 16.65
CA CYS A 332 -23.34 0.50 17.74
C CYS A 332 -24.87 0.47 17.58
N TYR A 333 -25.40 0.55 16.34
CA TYR A 333 -26.84 0.39 16.12
C TYR A 333 -27.31 -1.04 16.42
N ALA A 334 -26.50 -2.05 16.10
CA ALA A 334 -26.82 -3.44 16.40
C ALA A 334 -26.89 -3.66 17.92
N GLU A 335 -25.88 -3.21 18.66
CA GLU A 335 -25.82 -3.31 20.15
C GLU A 335 -26.96 -2.56 20.84
N LEU A 336 -27.44 -1.46 20.24
CA LEU A 336 -28.59 -0.72 20.75
C LEU A 336 -29.95 -1.26 20.26
N ASN A 337 -29.97 -2.51 19.79
CA ASN A 337 -31.15 -3.22 19.29
C ASN A 337 -31.89 -2.46 18.17
N ARG A 338 -31.15 -1.91 17.21
CA ARG A 338 -31.67 -1.20 16.02
C ARG A 338 -31.15 -1.82 14.72
N PRO A 339 -31.42 -3.11 14.47
CA PRO A 339 -30.79 -3.87 13.38
C PRO A 339 -31.08 -3.31 11.98
N ALA A 340 -32.26 -2.72 11.74
CA ALA A 340 -32.57 -2.08 10.46
C ALA A 340 -31.70 -0.84 10.17
N LYS A 341 -31.31 -0.09 11.21
CA LYS A 341 -30.38 1.06 11.07
C LYS A 341 -28.95 0.56 10.92
N ALA A 342 -28.59 -0.49 11.67
CA ALA A 342 -27.29 -1.13 11.57
C ALA A 342 -27.00 -1.59 10.15
N LEU A 343 -27.96 -2.27 9.50
CA LEU A 343 -27.81 -2.74 8.12
C LEU A 343 -27.50 -1.61 7.13
N LYS A 344 -28.21 -0.47 7.23
CA LYS A 344 -27.96 0.68 6.35
C LYS A 344 -26.54 1.23 6.51
N SER A 345 -26.05 1.33 7.75
CA SER A 345 -24.69 1.78 8.02
C SER A 345 -23.65 0.74 7.55
N LEU A 346 -23.87 -0.54 7.79
CA LEU A 346 -22.97 -1.61 7.36
C LEU A 346 -22.92 -1.76 5.83
N GLU A 347 -24.02 -1.53 5.13
CA GLU A 347 -24.05 -1.47 3.67
C GLU A 347 -23.20 -0.31 3.14
N LYS A 348 -23.27 0.87 3.79
CA LYS A 348 -22.39 2.00 3.46
C LYS A 348 -20.92 1.70 3.73
N ALA A 349 -20.62 0.91 4.78
CA ALA A 349 -19.26 0.45 5.06
C ALA A 349 -18.75 -0.51 3.98
N GLU A 350 -19.55 -1.51 3.59
CA GLU A 350 -19.20 -2.47 2.52
C GLU A 350 -18.98 -1.78 1.16
N GLN A 351 -19.77 -0.73 0.84
CA GLN A 351 -19.57 0.06 -0.39
C GLN A 351 -18.22 0.76 -0.46
N ARG A 352 -17.56 0.98 0.68
CA ARG A 352 -16.25 1.67 0.76
C ARG A 352 -15.08 0.68 0.82
N ASP A 353 -15.36 -0.55 1.21
CA ASP A 353 -14.39 -1.62 1.27
C ASP A 353 -15.13 -2.95 1.20
N TRP A 354 -15.11 -3.51 0.00
CA TRP A 354 -15.82 -4.73 -0.30
C TRP A 354 -15.12 -5.97 0.28
N LEU A 355 -13.89 -5.90 0.76
CA LEU A 355 -13.12 -7.09 1.13
C LEU A 355 -13.28 -7.56 2.56
N GLU A 356 -13.73 -6.70 3.45
CA GLU A 356 -13.80 -6.97 4.88
C GLU A 356 -14.92 -8.00 5.20
N PRO A 357 -14.58 -9.26 5.57
CA PRO A 357 -15.58 -10.29 5.85
C PRO A 357 -16.42 -9.97 7.08
N ASP A 358 -15.85 -9.26 8.05
CA ASP A 358 -16.50 -8.90 9.31
C ASP A 358 -17.72 -7.99 9.12
N ILE A 359 -17.73 -7.18 8.06
CA ILE A 359 -18.90 -6.37 7.69
C ILE A 359 -20.08 -7.27 7.33
N ASN A 360 -19.87 -8.32 6.54
CA ASN A 360 -20.93 -9.25 6.16
C ASN A 360 -21.42 -10.08 7.34
N ASP A 361 -20.53 -10.49 8.23
CA ASP A 361 -20.95 -11.19 9.45
C ASP A 361 -21.78 -10.29 10.36
N ALA A 362 -21.41 -9.01 10.49
CA ALA A 362 -22.22 -8.04 11.21
C ALA A 362 -23.60 -7.85 10.54
N LYS A 363 -23.67 -7.80 9.20
CA LYS A 363 -24.95 -7.74 8.46
C LYS A 363 -25.79 -8.99 8.69
N ALA A 364 -25.18 -10.18 8.65
CA ALA A 364 -25.87 -11.44 8.90
C ALA A 364 -26.50 -11.47 10.30
N ARG A 365 -25.77 -11.05 11.35
CA ARG A 365 -26.32 -10.92 12.71
C ARG A 365 -27.54 -10.00 12.75
N CYS A 366 -27.47 -8.85 12.06
CA CYS A 366 -28.59 -7.92 11.99
C CYS A 366 -29.80 -8.49 11.21
N LEU A 367 -29.56 -9.26 10.15
CA LEU A 367 -30.63 -9.90 9.37
C LEU A 367 -31.33 -11.01 10.16
N LEU A 368 -30.59 -11.79 10.95
CA LEU A 368 -31.17 -12.76 11.88
C LEU A 368 -32.06 -12.07 12.92
N ALA A 369 -31.61 -10.95 13.50
CA ALA A 369 -32.41 -10.15 14.44
C ALA A 369 -33.69 -9.56 13.82
N LEU A 370 -33.75 -9.46 12.49
CA LEU A 370 -34.93 -9.04 11.72
C LEU A 370 -35.77 -10.21 11.20
N ASN A 371 -35.48 -11.43 11.64
CA ASN A 371 -36.13 -12.66 11.18
C ASN A 371 -36.01 -12.90 9.66
N ARG A 372 -34.83 -12.60 9.09
CA ARG A 372 -34.48 -12.78 7.67
C ARG A 372 -33.34 -13.80 7.48
N PRO A 373 -33.56 -15.09 7.80
CA PRO A 373 -32.48 -16.09 7.84
C PRO A 373 -31.84 -16.37 6.47
N ALA A 374 -32.61 -16.39 5.38
CA ALA A 374 -32.08 -16.63 4.04
C ALA A 374 -31.10 -15.51 3.60
N ASP A 375 -31.44 -14.25 3.90
CA ASP A 375 -30.56 -13.12 3.61
C ASP A 375 -29.30 -13.15 4.48
N ALA A 376 -29.43 -13.57 5.75
CA ALA A 376 -28.30 -13.73 6.64
C ALA A 376 -27.33 -14.81 6.14
N GLU A 377 -27.85 -15.94 5.65
CA GLU A 377 -27.05 -17.00 5.05
C GLU A 377 -26.30 -16.52 3.81
N ALA A 378 -26.94 -15.70 2.97
CA ALA A 378 -26.31 -15.09 1.81
C ALA A 378 -25.14 -14.16 2.21
N GLU A 379 -25.30 -13.36 3.26
CA GLU A 379 -24.22 -12.52 3.79
C GLU A 379 -23.09 -13.35 4.42
N GLN A 380 -23.40 -14.41 5.17
CA GLN A 380 -22.36 -15.32 5.68
C GLN A 380 -21.63 -16.06 4.55
N ALA A 381 -22.32 -16.41 3.47
CA ALA A 381 -21.68 -16.99 2.30
C ALA A 381 -20.73 -15.99 1.63
N LYS A 382 -21.09 -14.69 1.57
CA LYS A 382 -20.17 -13.62 1.15
C LYS A 382 -18.96 -13.56 2.07
N ALA A 383 -19.16 -13.54 3.39
CA ALA A 383 -18.07 -13.52 4.37
C ALA A 383 -17.11 -14.70 4.17
N ARG A 384 -17.63 -15.93 4.03
CA ARG A 384 -16.83 -17.14 3.76
C ARG A 384 -16.02 -17.05 2.47
N ARG A 385 -16.60 -16.49 1.40
CA ARG A 385 -15.87 -16.25 0.14
C ARG A 385 -14.74 -15.25 0.35
N LYS A 386 -14.99 -14.17 1.09
CA LYS A 386 -13.98 -13.15 1.43
C LYS A 386 -12.86 -13.72 2.32
N ARG A 387 -13.18 -14.54 3.32
CA ARG A 387 -12.17 -15.24 4.15
C ARG A 387 -11.31 -16.21 3.36
N ARG A 388 -11.93 -17.06 2.54
CA ARG A 388 -11.19 -17.95 1.62
C ARG A 388 -10.26 -17.15 0.70
N TYR A 389 -10.71 -15.98 0.28
CA TYR A 389 -9.92 -15.08 -0.54
C TYR A 389 -8.74 -14.46 0.23
N LEU A 390 -8.92 -14.14 1.51
CA LEU A 390 -7.88 -13.58 2.39
C LEU A 390 -6.93 -14.64 2.97
N GLY A 391 -7.25 -15.93 2.83
CA GLY A 391 -6.48 -17.03 3.39
C GLY A 391 -6.77 -17.32 4.87
N GLU A 392 -7.94 -16.92 5.36
CA GLU A 392 -8.43 -17.13 6.74
C GLU A 392 -9.25 -18.42 6.92
#